data_AF-A0A7V1LMP8-F1
#
_entry.id   AF-A0A7V1LMP8-F1
#
_cell.length_a   1.000
_cell.length_b   1.000
_cell.length_c   1.000
_cell.angle_alpha   90.00
_cell.angle_beta   90.00
_cell.angle_gamma   90.00
#
_symmetry.space_group_name_H-M   'P 1'
#
loop_
_entity.id
_entity.type
_entity.pdbx_description
1 polymer ?
#
loop_
_entity_poly.entity_id
_entity_poly.type
_entity_poly.pdbx_seq_one_letter_code
_entity_poly.pdbx_strand_id
1 'polypeptide(L)'
;MMPNPLSPHLADDVYQFLVKNKLLRSKGIRDYVIRCRFNEMRHHLPTSVIIERLQDEYPYLQYETIRKIIYQRQEVLEEELADFGI
;
A
#
# COMPACT_ATOMS: atom_id res chain seq x y z
N MET A 1 -15.08 -3.36 13.62
CA MET A 1 -13.61 -3.32 13.85
C MET A 1 -12.95 -3.59 12.51
N MET A 2 -12.00 -2.75 12.06
CA MET A 2 -11.28 -3.00 10.81
C MET A 2 -10.35 -4.22 11.00
N PRO A 3 -10.44 -5.26 10.15
CA PRO A 3 -9.54 -6.40 10.21
C PRO A 3 -8.09 -5.94 9.99
N ASN A 4 -7.13 -6.62 10.62
CA ASN A 4 -5.70 -6.28 10.53
C ASN A 4 -5.22 -6.40 9.06
N PRO A 5 -4.93 -5.27 8.39
CA PRO A 5 -4.45 -5.31 7.00
C PRO A 5 -3.02 -5.86 6.88
N LEU A 6 -2.33 -6.05 8.01
CA LEU A 6 -0.98 -6.57 8.11
C LEU A 6 -0.93 -7.99 8.70
N SER A 7 -2.06 -8.70 8.88
CA SER A 7 -2.07 -10.10 9.35
C SER A 7 -1.06 -11.03 8.67
N PRO A 8 -0.76 -10.94 7.35
CA PRO A 8 0.27 -11.79 6.76
C PRO A 8 1.71 -11.49 7.22
N HIS A 9 1.98 -10.34 7.83
CA HIS A 9 3.31 -9.94 8.30
C HIS A 9 3.40 -9.69 9.81
N LEU A 10 2.28 -9.42 10.47
CA LEU A 10 2.19 -9.08 11.88
C LEU A 10 0.93 -9.70 12.49
N ALA A 11 1.07 -10.29 13.67
CA ALA A 11 -0.07 -10.73 14.46
C ALA A 11 -0.98 -9.56 14.85
N ASP A 12 -2.28 -9.82 14.94
CA ASP A 12 -3.33 -8.84 15.21
C ASP A 12 -3.12 -8.06 16.51
N ASP A 13 -2.60 -8.71 17.54
CA ASP A 13 -2.25 -8.12 18.83
C ASP A 13 -1.15 -7.06 18.69
N VAL A 14 -0.12 -7.33 17.87
CA VAL A 14 0.98 -6.39 17.60
C VAL A 14 0.48 -5.21 16.78
N TYR A 15 -0.38 -5.44 15.77
CA TYR A 15 -1.01 -4.35 15.01
C TYR A 15 -1.84 -3.44 15.92
N GLN A 16 -2.68 -4.00 16.78
CA GLN A 16 -3.47 -3.24 17.74
C GLN A 16 -2.60 -2.45 18.73
N PHE A 17 -1.51 -3.04 19.23
CA PHE A 17 -0.54 -2.33 20.07
C PHE A 17 0.07 -1.13 19.35
N LEU A 18 0.52 -1.32 18.11
CA LEU A 18 1.16 -0.28 17.32
C LEU A 18 0.19 0.86 16.95
N VAL A 19 -1.07 0.53 16.63
CA VAL A 19 -2.14 1.51 16.39
C VAL A 19 -2.47 2.29 17.66
N LYS A 20 -2.67 1.58 18.79
CA LYS A 20 -3.03 2.19 20.08
C LYS A 20 -1.96 3.17 20.58
N ASN A 21 -0.69 2.86 20.35
CA ASN A 21 0.43 3.72 20.76
C ASN A 21 0.80 4.80 19.72
N LYS A 22 0.02 4.96 18.64
CA LYS A 22 0.31 5.88 17.52
C LYS A 22 1.72 5.68 16.92
N LEU A 23 2.24 4.46 17.00
CA LEU A 23 3.56 4.11 16.47
C LEU A 23 3.51 3.87 14.95
N LEU A 24 2.31 3.75 14.38
CA LEU A 24 2.11 3.67 12.93
C LEU A 24 1.63 4.99 12.36
N ARG A 25 2.22 5.37 11.23
CA ARG A 25 1.69 6.46 10.42
C ARG A 25 0.48 5.96 9.64
N SER A 26 -0.70 6.50 9.91
CA SER A 26 -1.95 6.14 9.21
C SER A 26 -1.83 6.24 7.68
N LYS A 27 -1.04 7.20 7.20
CA LYS A 27 -0.70 7.34 5.77
C LYS A 27 0.03 6.09 5.23
N GLY A 28 1.02 5.58 5.96
CA GLY A 28 1.79 4.40 5.54
C GLY A 28 0.96 3.12 5.53
N ILE A 29 0.05 2.94 6.50
CA ILE A 29 -0.89 1.82 6.52
C ILE A 29 -1.80 1.88 5.29
N ARG A 30 -2.39 3.05 5.02
CA ARG A 30 -3.27 3.25 3.86
C ARG A 30 -2.54 2.95 2.55
N ASP A 31 -1.34 3.50 2.39
CA ASP A 31 -0.54 3.31 1.18
C ASP A 31 -0.15 1.82 0.99
N TYR A 32 0.10 1.09 2.10
CA TYR A 32 0.29 -0.37 2.08
C TYR A 32 -0.97 -1.13 1.65
N VAL A 33 -2.15 -0.77 2.18
CA VAL A 33 -3.43 -1.41 1.80
C VAL A 33 -3.72 -1.19 0.31
N ILE A 34 -3.53 0.04 -0.18
CA ILE A 34 -3.69 0.38 -1.60
C ILE A 34 -2.78 -0.48 -2.48
N ARG A 35 -1.52 -0.72 -2.06
CA ARG A 35 -0.60 -1.61 -2.77
C ARG A 35 -1.06 -3.06 -2.76
N CYS A 36 -1.54 -3.57 -1.63
CA CYS A 36 -2.04 -4.93 -1.53
C CYS A 36 -3.23 -5.13 -2.49
N ARG A 37 -4.20 -4.22 -2.46
CA ARG A 37 -5.35 -4.20 -3.39
C ARG A 37 -4.93 -4.13 -4.84
N PHE A 38 -4.00 -3.24 -5.17
CA PHE A 38 -3.45 -3.14 -6.52
C PHE A 38 -2.80 -4.46 -6.96
N ASN A 39 -2.03 -5.10 -6.08
CA ASN A 39 -1.36 -6.37 -6.35
C ASN A 39 -2.34 -7.53 -6.54
N GLU A 40 -3.46 -7.56 -5.82
CA GLU A 40 -4.54 -8.53 -6.07
C GLU A 40 -5.18 -8.31 -7.44
N MET A 41 -5.47 -7.06 -7.81
CA MET A 41 -6.20 -6.73 -9.03
C MET A 41 -5.35 -6.77 -10.31
N ARG A 42 -4.04 -6.50 -10.23
CA ARG A 42 -3.15 -6.41 -11.41
C ARG A 42 -3.05 -7.71 -12.20
N HIS A 43 -3.38 -8.85 -11.59
CA HIS A 43 -3.42 -10.15 -12.27
C HIS A 43 -4.64 -10.33 -13.17
N HIS A 44 -5.68 -9.51 -12.99
CA HIS A 44 -6.97 -9.66 -13.64
C HIS A 44 -7.43 -8.44 -14.43
N LEU A 45 -6.92 -7.25 -14.09
CA LEU A 45 -7.39 -5.98 -14.66
C LEU A 45 -6.20 -5.12 -15.14
N PRO A 46 -6.42 -4.28 -16.17
CA PRO A 46 -5.43 -3.30 -16.59
C PRO A 46 -5.26 -2.20 -15.53
N THR A 47 -4.05 -1.67 -15.41
CA THR A 47 -3.67 -0.69 -14.38
C THR A 47 -4.58 0.54 -14.34
N SER A 48 -5.01 1.06 -15.49
CA SER A 48 -5.92 2.23 -15.56
C SER A 48 -7.22 1.97 -14.80
N VAL A 49 -7.87 0.83 -15.06
CA VAL A 49 -9.13 0.44 -14.42
C VAL A 49 -8.95 0.20 -12.92
N ILE A 50 -7.80 -0.34 -12.53
CA ILE A 50 -7.50 -0.54 -11.10
C ILE A 50 -7.35 0.79 -10.39
N ILE A 51 -6.67 1.77 -11.00
CA ILE A 51 -6.51 3.10 -10.41
C ILE A 51 -7.87 3.80 -10.29
N GLU A 52 -8.75 3.68 -11.28
CA GLU A 52 -10.12 4.22 -11.20
C GLU A 52 -10.91 3.59 -10.05
N ARG A 53 -10.83 2.26 -9.86
CA ARG A 53 -11.47 1.59 -8.71
C ARG A 53 -10.91 2.04 -7.37
N LEU A 54 -9.59 2.15 -7.26
CA LEU A 54 -8.95 2.66 -6.05
C LEU A 54 -9.34 4.12 -5.79
N GLN A 55 -9.59 4.91 -6.83
CA GLN A 55 -10.05 6.29 -6.70
C GLN A 55 -11.51 6.35 -6.20
N ASP A 56 -12.36 5.41 -6.62
CA ASP A 56 -13.73 5.29 -6.10
C ASP A 56 -13.74 4.88 -4.61
N GLU A 57 -12.87 3.95 -4.21
CA GLU A 57 -12.70 3.53 -2.81
C GLU A 57 -12.05 4.61 -1.93
N TYR A 58 -11.19 5.44 -2.53
CA TYR A 58 -10.46 6.51 -1.86
C TYR A 58 -10.64 7.87 -2.58
N PRO A 59 -11.85 8.47 -2.54
CA PRO A 59 -12.20 9.65 -3.35
C PRO A 59 -11.41 10.91 -2.96
N TYR A 60 -10.82 10.92 -1.77
CA TYR A 60 -9.93 11.99 -1.30
C TYR A 60 -8.50 11.87 -1.87
N LEU A 61 -8.17 10.77 -2.56
CA LEU A 61 -6.90 10.59 -3.24
C LEU A 61 -7.02 10.96 -4.71
N GLN A 62 -6.05 11.73 -5.20
CA GLN A 62 -5.94 12.06 -6.61
C GLN A 62 -5.34 10.88 -7.39
N TYR A 63 -5.69 10.75 -8.67
CA TYR A 63 -5.17 9.72 -9.58
C TYR A 63 -3.63 9.61 -9.53
N GLU A 64 -2.92 10.74 -9.60
CA GLU A 64 -1.46 10.77 -9.50
C GLU A 64 -0.93 10.32 -8.14
N THR A 65 -1.68 10.57 -7.06
CA THR A 65 -1.29 10.13 -5.72
C THR A 65 -1.38 8.62 -5.62
N ILE A 66 -2.44 8.01 -6.16
CA ILE A 66 -2.60 6.55 -6.20
C ILE A 66 -1.48 5.93 -7.04
N ARG A 67 -1.16 6.50 -8.21
CA ARG A 67 0.00 6.08 -9.03
C ARG A 67 1.30 6.10 -8.24
N LYS A 68 1.61 7.22 -7.58
CA LYS A 68 2.82 7.29 -6.73
C LYS A 68 2.79 6.21 -5.66
N ILE A 69 1.68 6.00 -4.98
CA ILE A 69 1.58 4.96 -3.95
C ILE A 69 1.94 3.57 -4.53
N ILE A 70 1.37 3.19 -5.68
CA ILE A 70 1.61 1.86 -6.27
C ILE A 70 3.03 1.68 -6.83
N TYR A 71 3.66 2.74 -7.37
CA TYR A 71 4.98 2.66 -8.01
C TYR A 71 6.16 3.03 -7.09
N GLN A 72 5.96 3.85 -6.07
CA GLN A 72 7.04 4.41 -5.23
C GLN A 72 7.82 3.38 -4.40
N ARG A 73 7.35 2.11 -4.28
CA ARG A 73 8.17 1.03 -3.70
C ARG A 73 9.07 0.36 -4.74
N GLN A 74 8.70 0.40 -6.02
CA GLN A 74 9.52 -0.16 -7.09
C GLN A 74 10.79 0.67 -7.28
N GLU A 75 10.67 2.01 -7.31
CA GLU A 75 11.82 2.92 -7.43
C GLU A 75 12.83 2.77 -6.28
N VAL A 76 12.38 2.68 -5.02
CA VAL A 76 13.29 2.57 -3.86
C VAL A 76 14.02 1.21 -3.82
N LEU A 77 13.37 0.12 -4.24
CA LEU A 77 14.04 -1.19 -4.34
C LEU A 77 15.01 -1.23 -5.54
N GLU A 78 14.66 -0.63 -6.67
CA GLU A 78 15.55 -0.56 -7.84
C GLU A 78 16.78 0.32 -7.57
N GLU A 79 16.62 1.44 -6.84
CA GLU A 79 17.74 2.29 -6.42
C GLU A 79 18.64 1.62 -5.37
N GLU A 80 18.08 0.96 -4.35
CA GLU A 80 18.90 0.22 -3.38
C GLU A 80 19.64 -0.96 -4.03
N LEU A 81 18.99 -1.72 -4.91
CA LEU A 81 19.64 -2.83 -5.63
C LEU A 81 20.72 -2.33 -6.62
N ALA A 82 20.50 -1.18 -7.26
CA ALA A 82 21.49 -0.53 -8.10
C ALA A 82 22.72 -0.04 -7.31
N ASP A 83 22.54 0.42 -6.07
CA ASP A 83 23.64 0.80 -5.16
C ASP A 83 24.46 -0.42 -4.71
N PHE A 84 23.83 -1.60 -4.61
CA PHE A 84 24.51 -2.87 -4.32
C PHE A 84 25.12 -3.59 -5.55
N GLY A 85 24.94 -3.05 -6.76
CA GLY A 85 25.59 -3.56 -7.98
C GLY A 85 25.25 -5.00 -8.36
N ILE A 86 24.00 -5.44 -8.10
CA ILE A 86 23.49 -6.77 -8.48
C ILE A 86 22.59 -6.66 -9.72
#